data_AF-A0A2G9T8F5-F1
#
_entry.id   AF-A0A2G9T8F5-F1
#
_cell.length_a   1.000
_cell.length_b   1.000
_cell.length_c   1.000
_cell.angle_alpha   90.00
_cell.angle_beta   90.00
_cell.angle_gamma   90.00
#
_symmetry.space_group_name_H-M   'P 1'
#
loop_
_entity.id
_entity.type
_entity.pdbx_description
1 polymer ?
#
loop_
_entity_poly.entity_id
_entity_poly.type
_entity_poly.pdbx_seq_one_letter_code
_entity_poly.pdbx_strand_id
1 'polypeptide(L)'
;MSKLVGATKAICERPWDFDIVTQKAFTVIGIEDINSDPRLNEPVSTSESNHTVAWCCRATGSITGELNLEKSGFTPGEKINVSYR
;
A
#
# COMPACT_ATOMS: atom_id res chain seq x y z
N MET A 1 -1.20 4.88 4.54
CA MET A 1 -1.59 4.74 5.97
C MET A 1 -0.70 5.62 6.82
N SER A 2 -1.17 6.81 7.17
CA SER A 2 -0.44 7.74 8.02
C SER A 2 -0.54 7.32 9.49
N LYS A 3 0.61 7.23 10.17
CA LYS A 3 0.70 6.98 11.61
C LYS A 3 1.10 8.26 12.31
N LEU A 4 0.21 8.80 13.13
CA LEU A 4 0.51 9.94 13.98
C LEU A 4 0.71 9.45 15.41
N VAL A 5 1.78 9.92 16.05
CA VAL A 5 2.09 9.65 17.45
C VAL A 5 1.81 10.93 18.24
N GLY A 6 0.85 10.84 19.16
CA GLY A 6 0.50 11.92 20.07
C GLY A 6 0.90 11.60 21.50
N ALA A 7 0.99 12.62 22.34
CA ALA A 7 1.09 12.46 23.77
C ALA A 7 0.28 13.52 24.51
N THR A 8 -0.37 13.12 25.60
CA THR A 8 -1.06 14.03 26.50
C THR A 8 -0.25 14.14 27.79
N LYS A 9 -0.04 15.36 28.27
CA LYS A 9 0.57 15.68 29.56
C LYS A 9 -0.53 16.10 30.52
N ALA A 10 -0.55 15.53 31.73
CA ALA A 10 -1.38 15.97 32.83
C ALA A 10 -0.51 16.43 33.99
N ILE A 11 -0.92 17.52 34.63
CA ILE A 11 -0.25 18.13 35.77
C ILE A 11 -1.28 18.21 36.90
N CYS A 12 -0.94 17.66 38.05
CA CYS A 12 -1.72 17.79 39.28
C CYS A 12 -0.94 18.68 40.24
N GLU A 13 -1.41 19.91 40.39
CA GLU A 13 -0.80 20.91 41.26
C GLU A 13 -1.10 20.60 42.72
N ARG A 14 -0.10 20.78 43.59
CA ARG A 14 -0.25 20.55 45.03
C ARG A 14 0.19 21.80 45.81
N PRO A 15 -0.64 22.33 46.73
CA PRO A 15 -0.40 23.64 47.33
C PRO A 15 0.80 23.73 48.29
N TRP A 16 1.37 22.59 48.71
CA TRP A 16 2.53 22.53 49.62
C TRP A 16 3.50 21.39 49.27
N ASP A 17 3.50 20.96 48.01
CA ASP A 17 4.42 19.94 47.49
C ASP A 17 4.59 20.12 45.97
N PHE A 18 5.55 19.41 45.36
CA PHE A 18 5.80 19.49 43.92
C PHE A 18 4.61 18.97 43.10
N ASP A 19 4.43 19.53 41.91
CA ASP A 19 3.42 19.06 40.97
C ASP A 19 3.69 17.63 40.53
N ILE A 20 2.62 16.84 40.47
CA ILE A 20 2.70 15.49 39.90
C ILE A 20 2.46 15.61 38.40
N VAL A 21 3.48 15.24 37.62
CA VAL A 21 3.43 15.28 36.16
C VAL A 21 3.35 13.85 35.61
N THR A 22 2.36 13.59 34.75
CA THR A 22 2.29 12.35 33.98
C THR A 22 2.15 12.65 32.49
N GLN A 23 2.74 11.80 31.66
CA GLN A 23 2.62 11.88 30.20
C GLN A 23 2.27 10.50 29.66
N LYS A 24 1.27 10.44 28.79
CA LYS A 24 0.86 9.20 28.14
C LYS A 24 0.85 9.36 26.62
N ALA A 25 1.57 8.47 25.95
CA ALA A 25 1.59 8.38 24.50
C ALA A 25 0.37 7.59 23.99
N PHE A 26 -0.10 7.96 22.80
CA PHE A 26 -1.13 7.23 22.06
C PHE A 26 -0.83 7.28 20.56
N THR A 27 -1.36 6.31 19.82
CA THR A 27 -1.24 6.24 18.36
C THR A 27 -2.59 6.53 17.73
N VAL A 28 -2.60 7.40 16.73
CA VAL A 28 -3.76 7.61 15.85
C VAL A 28 -3.41 7.01 14.49
N ILE A 29 -4.26 6.10 14.03
CA ILE A 29 -4.15 5.51 12.71
C ILE A 29 -5.14 6.24 11.81
N GLY A 30 -4.64 6.95 10.81
CA GLY A 30 -5.48 7.61 9.80
C GLY A 30 -6.14 6.58 8.89
N ILE A 31 -7.39 6.81 8.55
CA ILE A 31 -8.07 6.07 7.48
C ILE A 31 -7.56 6.64 6.16
N GLU A 32 -7.03 5.78 5.30
CA GLU A 32 -6.63 6.14 3.94
C GLU A 32 -7.80 5.84 3.00
N ASP A 33 -8.32 6.85 2.31
CA ASP A 33 -9.28 6.64 1.23
C ASP A 33 -8.53 6.44 -0.08
N ILE A 34 -8.49 5.20 -0.57
CA ILE A 34 -7.78 4.89 -1.82
C ILE A 34 -8.38 5.63 -3.03
N ASN A 35 -9.66 6.03 -2.96
CA ASN A 35 -10.30 6.76 -4.05
C ASN A 35 -9.81 8.21 -4.14
N SER A 36 -9.16 8.71 -3.10
CA SER A 36 -8.58 10.06 -3.08
C SER A 36 -7.28 10.17 -3.89
N ASP A 37 -6.61 9.04 -4.17
CA ASP A 37 -5.44 9.02 -5.04
C ASP A 37 -5.84 8.61 -6.47
N PRO A 38 -5.92 9.56 -7.42
CA PRO A 38 -6.35 9.26 -8.78
C PRO A 38 -5.44 8.25 -9.47
N ARG A 39 -4.16 8.15 -9.08
CA ARG A 39 -3.21 7.17 -9.66
C ARG A 39 -3.63 5.73 -9.40
N LEU A 40 -4.37 5.50 -8.31
CA LEU A 40 -4.87 4.18 -7.94
C LEU A 40 -6.06 3.75 -8.80
N ASN A 41 -6.72 4.68 -9.49
CA ASN A 41 -7.84 4.42 -10.39
C ASN A 41 -7.42 4.31 -11.87
N GLU A 42 -6.15 4.52 -12.18
CA GLU A 42 -5.66 4.39 -13.55
C GLU A 42 -5.39 2.92 -13.91
N PRO A 43 -5.71 2.49 -15.15
CA PRO A 43 -5.37 1.17 -15.65
C PRO A 43 -3.86 0.90 -15.60
N VAL A 44 -3.49 -0.35 -15.36
CA VAL A 44 -2.09 -0.78 -15.35
C VAL A 44 -1.89 -2.02 -16.23
N SER A 45 -0.87 -1.95 -17.08
CA SER A 45 -0.48 -3.01 -18.01
C SER A 45 0.97 -3.42 -17.77
N THR A 46 1.29 -4.70 -17.85
CA THR A 46 2.66 -5.21 -17.80
C THR A 46 2.84 -6.30 -18.83
N SER A 47 3.91 -6.21 -19.61
CA SER A 47 4.31 -7.23 -20.58
C SER A 47 5.70 -7.75 -20.26
N GLU A 48 5.87 -9.07 -20.21
CA GLU A 48 7.17 -9.70 -20.01
C GLU A 48 7.46 -10.70 -21.13
N SER A 49 8.68 -10.64 -21.68
CA SER A 49 9.13 -11.51 -22.77
C SER A 49 10.38 -12.29 -22.37
N ASN A 50 10.30 -13.62 -22.48
CA ASN A 50 11.44 -14.51 -22.25
C ASN A 50 12.01 -15.01 -23.59
N HIS A 51 13.28 -14.69 -23.85
CA HIS A 51 13.96 -14.92 -25.12
C HIS A 51 14.84 -16.19 -25.16
N THR A 52 14.83 -17.03 -24.13
CA THR A 52 15.69 -18.23 -24.03
C THR A 52 14.93 -19.55 -24.15
N VAL A 53 13.93 -19.61 -25.04
CA VAL A 53 13.26 -20.89 -25.35
C VAL A 53 14.02 -21.62 -26.46
N ALA A 54 15.07 -22.33 -26.07
CA ALA A 54 15.82 -23.21 -26.97
C ALA A 54 15.45 -24.67 -26.69
N TRP A 55 14.61 -25.26 -27.52
CA TRP A 55 14.48 -26.72 -27.61
C TRP A 55 15.48 -27.22 -28.65
N CYS A 56 16.29 -28.23 -28.32
CA CYS A 56 17.34 -28.77 -29.19
C CYS A 56 16.88 -28.84 -30.65
N CYS A 57 17.53 -28.02 -31.49
CA CYS A 57 17.44 -27.99 -32.96
C CYS A 57 16.29 -27.20 -33.63
N ARG A 58 15.58 -26.27 -32.95
CA ARG A 58 14.67 -25.31 -33.63
C ARG A 58 14.88 -23.85 -33.19
N ALA A 59 14.43 -22.93 -34.05
CA ALA A 59 14.61 -21.48 -33.95
C ALA A 59 14.35 -20.91 -32.55
N THR A 60 15.20 -19.97 -32.12
CA THR A 60 15.04 -19.18 -30.91
C THR A 60 13.68 -18.48 -30.94
N GLY A 61 12.76 -18.91 -30.08
CA GLY A 61 11.45 -18.29 -29.91
C GLY A 61 11.43 -17.35 -28.70
N SER A 62 10.54 -16.36 -28.73
CA SER A 62 10.19 -15.55 -27.55
C SER A 62 8.79 -15.89 -27.08
N ILE A 63 8.61 -16.15 -25.79
CA ILE A 63 7.29 -16.19 -25.17
C ILE A 63 7.05 -14.83 -24.54
N THR A 64 5.98 -14.16 -24.96
CA THR A 64 5.55 -12.87 -24.38
C THR A 64 4.20 -13.07 -23.72
N GLY A 65 4.08 -12.65 -22.47
CA GLY A 65 2.80 -12.56 -21.77
C GLY A 65 2.50 -11.12 -21.41
N GLU A 66 1.25 -10.70 -21.57
CA GLU A 66 0.75 -9.37 -21.23
C GLU A 66 -0.40 -9.49 -20.23
N LEU A 67 -0.34 -8.72 -19.15
CA LEU A 67 -1.36 -8.61 -18.12
C LEU A 67 -1.88 -7.18 -18.04
N ASN A 68 -3.20 -7.04 -17.96
CA ASN A 68 -3.91 -5.77 -17.93
C ASN A 68 -4.92 -5.76 -16.77
N LEU A 69 -4.90 -4.69 -16.00
CA LEU A 69 -5.83 -4.39 -14.91
C LEU A 69 -6.49 -3.03 -15.15
N GLU A 70 -7.77 -2.93 -14.81
CA GLU A 70 -8.56 -1.70 -14.97
C GLU A 70 -8.16 -0.59 -14.00
N LYS A 71 -7.57 -0.95 -12.86
CA LYS A 71 -7.05 -0.02 -11.85
C LYS A 71 -5.91 -0.66 -11.05
N SER A 72 -5.12 0.16 -10.35
CA SER A 72 -3.98 -0.31 -9.56
C SER A 72 -4.26 -0.42 -8.05
N GLY A 73 -5.30 0.25 -7.54
CA GLY A 73 -5.72 0.18 -6.13
C GLY A 73 -7.01 -0.60 -5.91
N PHE A 74 -7.00 -1.52 -4.94
CA PHE A 74 -8.16 -2.35 -4.58
C PHE A 74 -8.43 -2.30 -3.09
N THR A 75 -9.71 -2.39 -2.72
CA THR A 75 -10.13 -2.47 -1.31
C THR A 75 -10.14 -3.91 -0.81
N PRO A 76 -9.95 -4.15 0.51
CA PRO A 76 -10.08 -5.49 1.07
C PRO A 76 -11.45 -6.12 0.76
N GLY A 77 -11.46 -7.31 0.17
CA GLY A 77 -12.67 -8.04 -0.20
C GLY A 77 -13.16 -7.79 -1.64
N GLU A 78 -12.55 -6.85 -2.36
CA GLU A 78 -12.85 -6.60 -3.77
C GLU A 78 -12.32 -7.73 -4.68
N LYS A 79 -13.07 -8.04 -5.74
CA LYS A 79 -12.64 -9.01 -6.76
C LYS A 79 -11.75 -8.31 -7.79
N ILE A 80 -10.60 -8.91 -8.10
CA ILE A 80 -9.65 -8.39 -9.08
C ILE A 80 -9.90 -9.12 -10.42
N ASN A 81 -10.32 -8.37 -11.44
CA ASN A 81 -10.48 -8.88 -12.79
C ASN A 81 -9.18 -8.64 -13.58
N VAL A 82 -8.57 -9.70 -14.10
CA VAL A 82 -7.32 -9.64 -14.85
C VAL A 82 -7.56 -10.02 -16.30
N SER A 83 -7.18 -9.14 -17.23
CA SER A 83 -7.14 -9.46 -18.66
C SER A 83 -5.73 -9.90 -19.04
N TYR A 84 -5.59 -10.99 -19.79
CA TYR A 84 -4.30 -11.53 -20.19
C TYR A 84 -4.24 -11.86 -21.69
N ARG A 85 -3.06 -11.73 -22.28
CA ARG A 85 -2.73 -12.11 -23.67
C ARG A 85 -1.38 -12.80 -23.71
#